data_AF-A0A7V3UXI5-F1
#
_entry.id   AF-A0A7V3UXI5-F1
#
_cell.length_a   1.000
_cell.length_b   1.000
_cell.length_c   1.000
_cell.angle_alpha   90.00
_cell.angle_beta   90.00
_cell.angle_gamma   90.00
#
_symmetry.space_group_name_H-M   'P 1'
#
loop_
_entity.id
_entity.type
_entity.pdbx_description
1 polymer ?
#
loop_
_entity_poly.entity_id
_entity_poly.type
_entity_poly.pdbx_seq_one_letter_code
_entity_poly.pdbx_strand_id
1 'polypeptide(L)'
;MNAGALGGRIRELRKQRGWSQQELGERLGVSPVAVSRWELGERQIKGEYLVRLARVFQVSLDELVQDESGELSLPTREGESVMPPREPTDPLEWREIIRTLADAVKNQSEAQKIQAQAHLVASEAQKIAQQNIQRALDQASAPLAPGRGGADAASGDE
;
A
#
# COMPACT_ATOMS: atom_id res chain seq x y z
N MET A 1 -8.42 10.39 17.78
CA MET A 1 -9.39 9.43 17.19
C MET A 1 -8.62 8.53 16.25
N ASN A 2 -8.54 7.25 16.57
CA ASN A 2 -7.94 6.29 15.66
C ASN A 2 -8.96 5.97 14.56
N ALA A 3 -8.67 6.31 13.29
CA ALA A 3 -9.63 6.15 12.19
C ALA A 3 -10.08 4.68 12.02
N GLY A 4 -9.20 3.73 12.35
CA GLY A 4 -9.51 2.30 12.34
C GLY A 4 -10.52 1.88 13.41
N ALA A 5 -10.45 2.45 14.63
CA ALA A 5 -11.38 2.12 15.72
C ALA A 5 -12.82 2.57 15.39
N LEU A 6 -12.96 3.80 14.89
CA LEU A 6 -14.25 4.33 14.44
C LEU A 6 -14.82 3.54 13.24
N GLY A 7 -13.97 3.17 12.27
CA GLY A 7 -14.37 2.34 11.14
C GLY A 7 -14.92 0.98 11.58
N GLY A 8 -14.23 0.34 12.53
CA GLY A 8 -14.69 -0.91 13.16
C GLY A 8 -16.05 -0.76 13.82
N ARG A 9 -16.26 0.32 14.60
CA ARG A 9 -17.53 0.59 15.28
C ARG A 9 -18.70 0.80 14.32
N ILE A 10 -18.49 1.54 13.22
CA ILE A 10 -19.50 1.74 12.17
C ILE A 10 -19.90 0.40 11.55
N ARG A 11 -18.91 -0.45 11.24
CA ARG A 11 -19.16 -1.79 10.68
C ARG A 11 -19.97 -2.65 11.64
N GLU A 12 -19.63 -2.63 12.93
CA GLU A 12 -20.35 -3.38 13.95
C GLU A 12 -21.81 -2.94 14.05
N LEU A 13 -22.08 -1.65 14.25
CA LEU A 13 -23.45 -1.11 14.35
C LEU A 13 -24.27 -1.40 13.09
N ARG A 14 -23.65 -1.33 11.91
CA ARG A 14 -24.28 -1.70 10.65
C ARG A 14 -24.68 -3.18 10.62
N LYS A 15 -23.78 -4.08 11.05
CA LYS A 15 -24.04 -5.52 11.09
C LYS A 15 -25.10 -5.89 12.13
N GLN A 16 -25.10 -5.26 13.31
CA GLN A 16 -26.13 -5.45 14.34
C GLN A 16 -27.53 -5.10 13.82
N ARG A 17 -27.62 -4.15 12.87
CA ARG A 17 -28.85 -3.74 12.20
C ARG A 17 -29.24 -4.63 11.00
N GLY A 18 -28.37 -5.56 10.61
CA GLY A 18 -28.56 -6.38 9.41
C GLY A 18 -28.46 -5.60 8.10
N TRP A 19 -27.78 -4.45 8.09
CA TRP A 19 -27.69 -3.60 6.89
C TRP A 19 -26.46 -3.92 6.04
N SER A 20 -26.61 -3.87 4.72
CA SER A 20 -25.51 -3.80 3.76
C SER A 20 -24.86 -2.40 3.76
N GLN A 21 -23.64 -2.30 3.21
CA GLN A 21 -22.98 -1.00 3.03
C GLN A 21 -23.77 -0.08 2.08
N GLN A 22 -24.49 -0.67 1.11
CA GLN A 22 -25.38 0.06 0.21
C GLN A 22 -26.53 0.71 0.98
N GLU A 23 -27.21 -0.08 1.80
CA GLU A 23 -28.30 0.36 2.65
C GLU A 23 -27.91 1.48 3.63
N LEU A 24 -26.71 1.40 4.21
CA LEU A 24 -26.19 2.47 5.06
C LEU A 24 -25.86 3.72 4.23
N GLY A 25 -25.32 3.55 3.03
CA GLY A 25 -25.05 4.64 2.09
C GLY A 25 -26.33 5.39 1.71
N GLU A 26 -27.39 4.66 1.36
CA GLU A 26 -28.70 5.21 1.03
C GLU A 26 -29.29 6.01 2.21
N ARG A 27 -29.22 5.48 3.44
CA ARG A 27 -29.69 6.17 4.65
C ARG A 27 -28.91 7.46 4.95
N LEU A 28 -27.63 7.51 4.59
CA LEU A 28 -26.75 8.65 4.84
C LEU A 28 -26.65 9.63 3.65
N GLY A 29 -27.17 9.25 2.48
CA GLY A 29 -27.04 9.99 1.23
C GLY A 29 -25.61 9.98 0.67
N VAL A 30 -24.88 8.86 0.83
CA VAL A 30 -23.51 8.70 0.35
C VAL A 30 -23.35 7.41 -0.46
N SER A 31 -22.25 7.30 -1.21
CA SER A 31 -21.98 6.08 -1.98
C SER A 31 -21.61 4.91 -1.06
N PRO A 32 -21.93 3.66 -1.44
CA PRO A 32 -21.50 2.46 -0.71
C PRO A 32 -19.97 2.39 -0.56
N VAL A 33 -19.23 2.89 -1.57
CA VAL A 33 -17.76 2.99 -1.55
C VAL A 33 -17.27 3.94 -0.46
N ALA A 34 -17.99 5.03 -0.19
CA ALA A 34 -17.65 5.93 0.91
C ALA A 34 -17.79 5.22 2.26
N VAL A 35 -18.89 4.48 2.45
CA VAL A 35 -19.11 3.65 3.65
C VAL A 35 -18.00 2.61 3.81
N SER A 36 -17.63 1.90 2.74
CA SER A 36 -16.54 0.91 2.78
C SER A 36 -15.21 1.53 3.23
N ARG A 37 -14.81 2.66 2.65
CA ARG A 37 -13.58 3.37 3.04
C ARG A 37 -13.60 3.90 4.48
N TRP A 38 -14.78 4.27 4.99
CA TRP A 38 -14.94 4.65 6.39
C TRP A 38 -14.76 3.46 7.31
N GLU A 39 -15.38 2.31 6.99
CA GLU A 39 -15.23 1.08 7.79
C GLU A 39 -13.80 0.53 7.78
N LEU A 40 -13.04 0.76 6.71
CA LEU A 40 -11.63 0.39 6.61
C LEU A 40 -10.69 1.41 7.26
N GLY A 41 -11.19 2.57 7.68
CA GLY A 41 -10.37 3.66 8.21
C GLY A 41 -9.50 4.36 7.16
N GLU A 42 -9.67 4.05 5.88
CA GLU A 42 -8.90 4.62 4.76
C GLU A 42 -9.26 6.08 4.45
N ARG A 43 -10.42 6.54 4.91
CA ARG A 43 -10.90 7.90 4.68
C ARG A 43 -11.44 8.53 5.95
N GLN A 44 -10.97 9.75 6.23
CA GLN A 44 -11.49 10.55 7.32
C GLN A 44 -12.97 10.88 7.11
N ILE A 45 -13.77 10.69 8.15
CA ILE A 45 -15.19 11.04 8.18
C ILE A 45 -15.30 12.52 8.60
N LYS A 46 -16.09 13.29 7.86
CA LYS A 46 -16.38 14.69 8.23
C LYS A 46 -17.38 14.74 9.38
N GLY A 47 -17.29 15.76 10.23
CA GLY A 47 -18.16 15.92 11.40
C GLY A 47 -19.66 15.82 11.10
N GLU A 48 -20.11 16.35 9.96
CA GLU A 48 -21.51 16.23 9.52
C GLU A 48 -21.99 14.77 9.42
N TYR A 49 -21.12 13.86 8.98
CA TYR A 49 -21.47 12.45 8.82
C TYR A 49 -21.38 11.71 10.15
N LEU A 50 -20.54 12.13 11.08
CA LEU A 50 -20.53 11.58 12.44
C LEU A 50 -21.88 11.80 13.13
N VAL A 51 -22.43 13.01 13.02
CA VAL A 51 -23.75 13.33 13.57
C VAL A 51 -24.85 12.53 12.88
N ARG A 52 -24.78 12.36 11.56
CA ARG A 52 -25.75 11.53 10.82
C ARG A 52 -25.65 10.05 11.19
N LEU A 53 -24.44 9.53 11.33
CA LEU A 53 -24.18 8.15 11.76
C LEU A 53 -24.78 7.91 13.14
N ALA A 54 -24.52 8.80 14.10
CA ALA A 54 -25.09 8.71 15.45
C ALA A 54 -26.63 8.66 15.41
N ARG A 55 -27.26 9.51 14.59
CA ARG A 55 -28.73 9.52 14.42
C ARG A 55 -29.26 8.25 13.75
N VAL A 56 -28.64 7.82 12.65
CA VAL A 56 -29.03 6.60 11.92
C VAL A 56 -28.86 5.38 12.83
N PHE A 57 -27.80 5.36 13.63
CA PHE A 57 -27.52 4.34 14.62
C PHE A 57 -28.24 4.52 15.95
N GLN A 58 -29.00 5.60 16.16
CA GLN A 58 -29.69 5.88 17.43
C GLN A 58 -28.78 5.70 18.66
N VAL A 59 -27.51 6.08 18.51
CA VAL A 59 -26.49 6.08 19.57
C VAL A 59 -26.05 7.51 19.84
N SER A 60 -25.46 7.76 21.01
CA SER A 60 -24.80 9.04 21.25
C SER A 60 -23.55 9.20 20.38
N LEU A 61 -23.11 10.44 20.17
CA LEU A 61 -21.86 10.68 19.44
C LEU A 61 -20.67 10.09 20.21
N ASP A 62 -20.70 10.17 21.53
CA ASP A 62 -19.71 9.58 22.43
C ASP A 62 -19.62 8.05 22.26
N GLU A 63 -20.76 7.34 22.24
CA GLU A 63 -20.82 5.89 21.98
C GLU A 63 -20.33 5.49 20.58
N LEU A 64 -20.46 6.40 19.60
CA LEU A 64 -20.00 6.15 18.24
C LEU A 64 -18.48 6.28 18.13
N VAL A 65 -17.87 7.19 18.89
CA VAL A 65 -16.43 7.52 18.82
C VAL A 65 -15.60 6.91 19.95
N GLN A 66 -16.24 6.16 20.86
CA GLN A 66 -15.57 5.54 22.00
C GLN A 66 -14.46 4.61 21.51
N ASP A 67 -13.24 4.88 21.96
CA ASP A 67 -12.07 4.05 21.67
C ASP A 67 -12.11 2.88 22.66
N GLU A 68 -12.18 1.63 22.18
CA GLU A 68 -12.05 0.41 22.99
C GLU A 68 -10.65 0.27 23.65
N SER A 69 -9.82 1.31 23.57
CA SER A 69 -8.50 1.43 24.20
C SER A 69 -8.55 1.90 25.67
N GLY A 70 -9.74 2.06 26.25
CA GLY A 70 -9.92 2.45 27.65
C GLY A 70 -10.03 1.23 28.56
N GLU A 71 -8.90 0.77 29.11
CA GLU A 71 -8.88 0.05 30.39
C GLU A 71 -9.70 0.84 31.43
N LEU A 72 -10.92 0.41 31.70
CA LEU A 72 -11.60 0.59 32.97
C LEU A 72 -12.35 -0.71 33.25
N SER A 73 -11.60 -1.62 33.86
CA SER A 73 -12.08 -2.84 34.48
C SER A 73 -13.25 -2.54 35.42
N LEU A 74 -14.38 -3.23 35.26
CA LEU A 74 -15.13 -3.88 36.33
C LEU A 74 -15.78 -5.17 35.77
N PRO A 75 -15.85 -6.28 36.54
CA PRO A 75 -15.96 -7.64 36.00
C PRO A 75 -17.40 -8.19 35.93
N THR A 76 -17.47 -9.46 35.49
CA THR A 76 -18.57 -10.47 35.54
C THR A 76 -19.51 -10.49 34.31
N ARG A 77 -19.82 -11.63 33.66
CA ARG A 77 -19.88 -13.03 34.11
C ARG A 77 -19.49 -14.01 32.99
N GLU A 78 -18.96 -15.14 33.43
CA GLU A 78 -18.70 -16.37 32.67
C GLU A 78 -19.88 -16.75 31.75
N GLY A 79 -19.62 -17.04 30.47
CA GLY A 79 -20.60 -17.72 29.60
C GLY A 79 -20.67 -17.33 28.12
N GLU A 80 -19.81 -16.46 27.59
CA GLU A 80 -19.88 -16.14 26.16
C GLU A 80 -19.21 -17.22 25.31
N SER A 81 -20.07 -18.07 24.73
CA SER A 81 -19.75 -18.92 23.60
C SER A 81 -19.12 -18.05 22.50
N VAL A 82 -17.81 -18.21 22.29
CA VAL A 82 -17.10 -17.60 21.16
C VAL A 82 -17.69 -18.22 19.89
N MET A 83 -18.59 -17.48 19.25
CA MET A 83 -19.15 -17.89 17.96
C MET A 83 -17.99 -17.97 16.95
N PRO A 84 -17.83 -19.09 16.22
CA PRO A 84 -16.73 -19.22 15.27
C PRO A 84 -16.88 -18.20 14.13
N PRO A 85 -15.78 -17.83 13.45
CA PRO A 85 -15.83 -16.90 12.32
C PRO A 85 -16.88 -17.37 11.32
N ARG A 86 -17.93 -16.56 11.12
CA ARG A 86 -19.03 -16.94 10.24
C ARG A 86 -18.55 -16.87 8.80
N GLU A 87 -18.72 -17.96 8.07
CA GLU A 87 -18.49 -17.96 6.62
C GLU A 87 -19.35 -16.86 5.95
N PRO A 88 -18.81 -16.17 4.93
CA PRO A 88 -19.52 -15.11 4.23
C PRO A 88 -20.87 -15.63 3.73
N THR A 89 -21.94 -15.12 4.34
CA THR A 89 -23.31 -15.64 4.14
C THR A 89 -24.00 -14.93 2.96
N ASP A 90 -23.37 -13.90 2.39
CA ASP A 90 -23.87 -13.11 1.27
C ASP A 90 -23.05 -13.39 -0.02
N PRO A 91 -23.68 -13.89 -1.10
CA PRO A 91 -23.05 -14.05 -2.41
C PRO A 91 -22.42 -12.76 -2.98
N LEU A 92 -22.83 -11.57 -2.52
CA LEU A 92 -22.26 -10.28 -2.92
C LEU A 92 -20.93 -9.98 -2.20
N GLU A 93 -20.68 -10.54 -1.02
CA GLU A 93 -19.38 -10.47 -0.32
C GLU A 93 -18.30 -11.20 -1.13
N TRP A 94 -18.66 -12.35 -1.71
CA TRP A 94 -17.80 -13.10 -2.61
C TRP A 94 -17.46 -12.33 -3.89
N ARG A 95 -18.38 -11.49 -4.40
CA ARG A 95 -18.11 -10.67 -5.58
C ARG A 95 -17.08 -9.60 -5.31
N GLU A 96 -17.10 -8.96 -4.15
CA GLU A 96 -16.14 -7.92 -3.83
C GLU A 96 -14.75 -8.51 -3.54
N ILE A 97 -14.69 -9.67 -2.88
CA ILE A 97 -13.44 -10.43 -2.71
C ILE A 97 -12.86 -10.82 -4.08
N ILE A 98 -13.67 -11.40 -4.98
CA ILE A 98 -13.23 -11.77 -6.33
C ILE A 98 -12.80 -10.53 -7.13
N ARG A 99 -13.52 -9.41 -7.03
CA ARG A 99 -13.18 -8.15 -7.71
C ARG A 99 -11.84 -7.58 -7.21
N THR A 100 -11.64 -7.57 -5.90
CA THR A 100 -10.39 -7.09 -5.28
C THR A 100 -9.22 -7.97 -5.66
N LEU A 101 -9.40 -9.29 -5.64
CA LEU A 101 -8.40 -10.24 -6.11
C LEU A 101 -8.08 -10.05 -7.61
N ALA A 102 -9.08 -9.81 -8.45
CA ALA A 102 -8.89 -9.55 -9.88
C ALA A 102 -8.15 -8.24 -10.16
N ASP A 103 -8.46 -7.17 -9.43
CA ASP A 103 -7.76 -5.88 -9.53
C ASP A 103 -6.30 -6.01 -9.03
N ALA A 104 -6.06 -6.74 -7.95
CA ALA A 104 -4.72 -7.04 -7.45
C ALA A 104 -3.87 -7.84 -8.46
N VAL A 105 -4.46 -8.84 -9.13
CA VAL A 105 -3.78 -9.63 -10.17
C VAL A 105 -3.45 -8.77 -11.40
N LYS A 106 -4.38 -7.90 -11.84
CA LYS A 106 -4.11 -6.96 -12.94
C LYS A 106 -2.96 -6.01 -12.62
N ASN A 107 -2.94 -5.47 -11.40
CA ASN A 107 -1.90 -4.54 -10.95
C ASN A 107 -0.53 -5.23 -10.76
N GLN A 108 -0.53 -6.54 -10.47
CA GLN A 108 0.69 -7.34 -10.41
C GLN A 108 1.38 -7.43 -11.79
N SER A 109 0.63 -7.39 -12.89
CA SER A 109 1.20 -7.44 -14.25
C SER A 109 1.96 -6.18 -14.64
N GLU A 110 1.55 -5.00 -14.15
CA GLU A 110 2.26 -3.74 -14.40
C GLU A 110 3.54 -3.66 -13.57
N ALA A 111 3.47 -4.07 -12.30
CA ALA A 111 4.64 -4.18 -11.44
C ALA A 111 5.70 -5.15 -12.04
N GLN A 112 5.26 -6.30 -12.56
CA GLN A 112 6.15 -7.25 -13.24
C GLN A 112 6.76 -6.68 -14.53
N LYS A 113 6.00 -5.92 -15.32
CA LYS A 113 6.54 -5.22 -16.52
C LYS A 113 7.60 -4.20 -16.15
N ILE A 114 7.35 -3.37 -15.13
CA ILE A 114 8.32 -2.39 -14.62
C ILE A 114 9.58 -3.09 -14.11
N GLN A 115 9.43 -4.19 -13.37
CA GLN A 115 10.56 -4.97 -12.84
C GLN A 115 11.37 -5.64 -13.96
N ALA A 116 10.72 -6.18 -15.00
CA ALA A 116 11.39 -6.76 -16.17
C ALA A 116 12.16 -5.70 -16.97
N GLN A 117 11.57 -4.51 -17.15
CA GLN A 117 12.24 -3.39 -17.83
C GLN A 117 13.42 -2.85 -17.02
N ALA A 118 13.28 -2.75 -15.68
CA ALA A 118 14.37 -2.38 -14.79
C ALA A 118 15.53 -3.38 -14.85
N HIS A 119 15.23 -4.69 -14.93
CA HIS A 119 16.26 -5.73 -15.08
C HIS A 119 17.00 -5.62 -16.42
N LEU A 120 16.29 -5.32 -17.52
CA LEU A 120 16.91 -5.07 -18.83
C LEU A 120 17.89 -3.89 -18.78
N VAL A 121 17.45 -2.75 -18.25
CA VAL A 121 18.30 -1.55 -18.11
C VAL A 121 19.53 -1.81 -17.22
N ALA A 122 19.35 -2.53 -16.11
CA ALA A 122 20.46 -2.91 -15.24
C ALA A 122 21.48 -3.82 -15.96
N SER A 123 20.99 -4.76 -16.77
CA SER A 123 21.86 -5.65 -17.56
C SER A 123 22.65 -4.91 -18.65
N GLU A 124 22.04 -3.89 -19.26
CA GLU A 124 22.68 -3.03 -20.27
C GLU A 124 23.81 -2.20 -19.64
N ALA A 125 23.53 -1.61 -18.47
CA ALA A 125 24.51 -0.82 -17.73
C ALA A 125 25.71 -1.66 -17.29
N GLN A 126 25.49 -2.92 -16.87
CA GLN A 126 26.58 -3.85 -16.56
C GLN A 126 27.45 -4.17 -17.78
N LYS A 127 26.84 -4.39 -18.96
CA LYS A 127 27.60 -4.60 -20.20
C LYS A 127 28.47 -3.40 -20.56
N ILE A 128 27.93 -2.18 -20.46
CA ILE A 128 28.68 -0.95 -20.74
C ILE A 128 29.84 -0.80 -19.75
N ALA A 129 29.61 -1.06 -18.47
CA ALA A 129 30.66 -1.02 -17.45
C ALA A 129 31.76 -2.05 -17.73
N GLN A 130 31.40 -3.29 -18.08
CA GLN A 130 32.36 -4.33 -18.46
C GLN A 130 33.15 -3.95 -19.71
N GLN A 131 32.51 -3.39 -20.73
CA GLN A 131 33.18 -2.93 -21.95
C GLN A 131 34.17 -1.80 -21.67
N ASN A 132 33.82 -0.86 -20.80
CA ASN A 132 34.71 0.24 -20.42
C ASN A 132 35.92 -0.27 -19.64
N ILE A 133 35.73 -1.20 -18.70
CA ILE A 133 36.81 -1.85 -17.97
C ILE A 133 37.73 -2.61 -18.95
N GLN A 134 37.15 -3.37 -19.88
CA GLN A 134 37.93 -4.11 -20.87
C GLN A 134 38.76 -3.18 -21.76
N ARG A 135 38.16 -2.09 -22.26
CA ARG A 135 38.89 -1.08 -23.05
C ARG A 135 40.03 -0.44 -22.28
N ALA A 136 39.85 -0.16 -20.98
CA ALA A 136 40.91 0.38 -20.15
C ALA A 136 42.05 -0.63 -19.95
N LEU A 137 41.73 -1.92 -19.75
CA LEU A 137 42.72 -2.99 -19.65
C LEU A 137 43.49 -3.21 -20.97
N ASP A 138 42.81 -3.16 -22.10
CA ASP A 138 43.42 -3.29 -23.43
C ASP A 138 44.37 -2.11 -23.72
N GLN A 139 43.98 -0.89 -23.34
CA GLN A 139 44.82 0.31 -23.46
C GLN A 139 46.04 0.26 -22.54
N ALA A 140 45.90 -0.27 -21.32
CA ALA A 140 47.01 -0.43 -20.39
C ALA A 140 47.98 -1.55 -20.80
N SER A 141 47.50 -2.55 -21.56
CA SER A 141 48.32 -3.65 -22.09
C SER A 141 48.95 -3.31 -23.44
N ALA A 142 48.63 -2.16 -24.03
CA ALA A 142 49.28 -1.69 -25.25
C ALA A 142 50.78 -1.49 -25.00
N PRO A 143 51.66 -1.96 -25.91
CA PRO A 143 53.10 -1.85 -25.71
C PRO A 143 53.48 -0.38 -25.53
N LEU A 144 54.21 -0.08 -24.44
CA LEU A 144 54.84 1.23 -24.24
C LEU A 144 55.60 1.57 -25.52
N ALA A 145 55.12 2.57 -26.26
CA ALA A 145 55.80 3.06 -27.44
C ALA A 145 57.25 3.35 -27.04
N PRO A 146 58.26 2.88 -27.81
CA PRO A 146 59.65 3.06 -27.44
C PRO A 146 59.89 4.55 -27.22
N GLY A 147 60.29 4.90 -25.99
CA GLY A 147 60.51 6.27 -25.57
C GLY A 147 61.42 6.95 -26.58
N ARG A 148 60.95 8.07 -27.17
CA ARG A 148 61.80 8.95 -27.95
C ARG A 148 62.89 9.45 -27.00
N GLY A 149 64.04 8.81 -27.06
CA GLY A 149 65.26 9.26 -26.41
C GLY A 149 65.50 10.70 -26.85
N GLY A 150 65.49 11.61 -25.88
CA GLY A 150 66.01 12.94 -26.06
C GLY A 150 67.49 12.83 -26.39
N ALA A 151 67.85 13.30 -27.57
CA ALA A 151 69.21 13.67 -27.93
C ALA A 151 69.12 15.03 -28.62
N ASP A 152 68.72 16.05 -27.86
CA ASP A 152 69.22 17.40 -28.06
C ASP A 152 70.53 17.50 -27.26
N ALA A 153 71.62 17.80 -27.96
CA ALA A 153 72.75 18.63 -27.52
C ALA A 153 74.08 18.21 -28.16
N ALA A 154 74.46 18.92 -29.23
CA ALA A 154 75.82 19.38 -29.57
C ALA A 154 75.68 20.10 -30.93
N SER A 155 75.56 21.42 -31.04
CA SER A 155 76.51 22.48 -30.64
C SER A 155 77.93 22.23 -31.14
N GLY A 156 78.41 23.14 -32.00
CA GLY A 156 79.79 23.27 -32.48
C GLY A 156 79.94 22.88 -33.95
N ASP A 157 80.59 23.63 -34.84
CA ASP A 157 81.30 24.90 -34.78
C ASP A 157 81.57 25.32 -36.24
N GLU A 158 81.78 26.63 -36.44
CA GLU A 158 82.39 27.33 -37.60
C GLU A 158 81.68 27.39 -38.96
#